data_AF-A0A0E3SVM3-F1
#
_entry.id   AF-A0A0E3SVM3-F1
#
_cell.length_a   1.000
_cell.length_b   1.000
_cell.length_c   1.000
_cell.angle_alpha   90.00
_cell.angle_beta   90.00
_cell.angle_gamma   90.00
#
_symmetry.space_group_name_H-M   'P 1'
#
loop_
_entity.id
_entity.type
_entity.pdbx_description
1 polymer ?
#
loop_
_entity_poly.entity_id
_entity_poly.type
_entity_poly.pdbx_seq_one_letter_code
_entity_poly.pdbx_strand_id
1 'polypeptide(L)'
;EGEWNDAADFKDSYNTGHRPRRKGGYLMTQPIDSMVDLRAEMMQVLEQVGLEVFLGHHEVAQGQGEIGVKFGNLVEAADNVQIYKYVVRMVAHLNGKTVTFMPKPLYGDNGSGMHVHQSVWKDGKNLFYKEGNYANLSDFARHYIGGVLKHARSVAAFT
;
A
#
# COMPACT_ATOMS: atom_id res chain seq x y z
N GLU A 1 1.08 -17.97 -5.37
CA GLU A 1 1.26 -17.06 -6.52
C GLU A 1 2.69 -17.05 -7.03
N GLY A 2 3.72 -16.77 -6.22
CA GLY A 2 5.07 -16.60 -6.75
C GLY A 2 5.78 -17.89 -7.19
N GLU A 3 6.95 -17.68 -7.81
CA GLU A 3 7.80 -18.65 -8.53
C GLU A 3 8.27 -19.83 -7.68
N TRP A 4 8.21 -19.73 -6.35
CA TRP A 4 8.44 -20.86 -5.45
C TRP A 4 7.46 -22.03 -5.67
N ASN A 5 6.37 -21.81 -6.39
CA ASN A 5 5.41 -22.86 -6.76
C ASN A 5 5.56 -23.35 -8.21
N ASP A 6 6.61 -22.96 -8.95
CA ASP A 6 6.76 -23.32 -10.36
C ASP A 6 6.75 -24.83 -10.60
N ALA A 7 7.40 -25.58 -9.72
CA ALA A 7 7.45 -27.05 -9.75
C ALA A 7 6.46 -27.70 -8.77
N ALA A 8 5.50 -26.96 -8.23
CA ALA A 8 4.54 -27.51 -7.28
C ALA A 8 3.60 -28.51 -7.98
N ASP A 9 3.43 -29.67 -7.35
CA ASP A 9 2.44 -30.67 -7.69
C ASP A 9 1.21 -30.47 -6.79
N PHE A 10 0.03 -30.38 -7.40
CA PHE A 10 -1.22 -30.09 -6.68
C PHE A 10 -2.09 -31.34 -6.69
N LYS A 11 -2.41 -31.87 -5.51
CA LYS A 11 -3.17 -33.13 -5.38
C LYS A 11 -4.56 -33.09 -6.02
N ASP A 12 -5.24 -31.95 -5.88
CA ASP A 12 -6.64 -31.76 -6.30
C ASP A 12 -6.77 -30.68 -7.40
N SER A 13 -5.67 -30.33 -8.07
CA SER A 13 -5.63 -29.30 -9.13
C SER A 13 -4.45 -29.51 -10.06
N TYR A 14 -4.22 -28.62 -11.03
CA TYR A 14 -3.04 -28.64 -11.91
C TYR A 14 -2.26 -27.33 -11.81
N ASN A 15 -0.97 -27.41 -12.13
CA ASN A 15 -0.09 -26.26 -12.14
C ASN A 15 -0.37 -25.39 -13.38
N THR A 16 -0.93 -24.19 -13.17
CA THR A 16 -1.33 -23.28 -14.27
C THR A 16 -0.16 -22.48 -14.86
N GLY A 17 1.01 -22.45 -14.21
CA GLY A 17 2.21 -21.77 -14.70
C GLY A 17 2.19 -20.22 -14.64
N HIS A 18 1.03 -19.58 -14.56
CA HIS A 18 0.89 -18.12 -14.57
C HIS A 18 1.30 -17.49 -13.25
N ARG A 19 2.61 -17.20 -13.11
CA ARG A 19 3.18 -16.65 -11.88
C ARG A 19 4.00 -15.40 -12.17
N PRO A 20 3.81 -14.31 -11.40
CA PRO A 20 4.71 -13.17 -11.49
C PRO A 20 6.11 -13.61 -11.08
N ARG A 21 7.13 -13.07 -11.74
CA ARG A 21 8.53 -13.27 -11.35
C ARG A 21 8.90 -12.33 -10.23
N ARG A 22 10.00 -12.63 -9.54
CA ARG A 22 10.59 -11.71 -8.56
C ARG A 22 10.74 -10.32 -9.18
N LYS A 23 10.24 -9.28 -8.48
CA LYS A 23 10.14 -7.89 -8.96
C LYS A 23 9.31 -7.67 -10.25
N GLY A 24 8.47 -8.62 -10.61
CA GLY A 24 7.69 -8.62 -11.85
C GLY A 24 6.18 -8.63 -11.63
N GLY A 25 5.70 -8.31 -10.43
CA GLY A 25 4.27 -8.30 -10.12
C GLY A 25 3.53 -7.01 -10.53
N TYR A 26 4.26 -5.91 -10.74
CA TYR A 26 3.65 -4.59 -10.85
C TYR A 26 2.70 -4.47 -12.05
N LEU A 27 1.42 -4.25 -11.77
CA LEU A 27 0.36 -4.03 -12.77
C LEU A 27 0.25 -5.13 -13.83
N MET A 28 0.54 -6.39 -13.48
CA MET A 28 0.26 -7.52 -14.36
C MET A 28 -1.25 -7.74 -14.48
N THR A 29 -1.70 -8.24 -15.63
CA THR A 29 -3.11 -8.62 -15.83
C THR A 29 -3.36 -10.07 -15.41
N GLN A 30 -4.62 -10.43 -15.23
CA GLN A 30 -5.03 -11.84 -15.10
C GLN A 30 -4.60 -12.62 -16.36
N PRO A 31 -4.20 -13.90 -16.23
CA PRO A 31 -4.22 -14.72 -15.02
C PRO A 31 -2.95 -14.65 -14.15
N ILE A 32 -1.96 -13.81 -14.50
CA ILE A 32 -0.72 -13.68 -13.71
C ILE A 32 -1.01 -12.98 -12.37
N ASP A 33 -1.80 -11.92 -12.41
CA ASP A 33 -2.36 -11.33 -11.18
C ASP A 33 -3.47 -12.23 -10.65
N SER A 34 -3.16 -12.95 -9.57
CA SER A 34 -4.08 -13.92 -8.98
C SER A 34 -5.02 -13.32 -7.92
N MET A 35 -4.93 -12.01 -7.66
CA MET A 35 -5.58 -11.36 -6.53
C MET A 35 -6.55 -10.24 -6.92
N VAL A 36 -6.90 -10.09 -8.21
CA VAL A 36 -7.84 -9.05 -8.68
C VAL A 36 -9.16 -9.07 -7.89
N ASP A 37 -9.83 -10.23 -7.83
CA ASP A 37 -11.13 -10.35 -7.15
C ASP A 37 -11.00 -10.17 -5.64
N LEU A 38 -9.94 -10.72 -5.04
CA LEU A 38 -9.66 -10.59 -3.61
C LEU A 38 -9.41 -9.12 -3.22
N ARG A 39 -8.66 -8.37 -4.04
CA ARG A 39 -8.43 -6.93 -3.80
C ARG A 39 -9.72 -6.14 -4.02
N ALA A 40 -10.52 -6.46 -5.03
CA ALA A 40 -11.80 -5.80 -5.25
C ALA A 40 -12.76 -6.00 -4.06
N GLU A 41 -12.80 -7.20 -3.48
CA GLU A 41 -13.58 -7.47 -2.25
C GLU A 41 -13.07 -6.63 -1.07
N MET A 42 -11.75 -6.56 -0.87
CA MET A 42 -11.16 -5.68 0.17
C MET A 42 -11.57 -4.23 -0.02
N MET A 43 -11.50 -3.71 -1.26
CA MET A 43 -11.90 -2.34 -1.59
C MET A 43 -13.38 -2.10 -1.28
N GLN A 44 -14.26 -3.04 -1.64
CA GLN A 44 -15.70 -2.94 -1.36
C GLN A 44 -15.99 -2.90 0.15
N VAL A 45 -15.31 -3.72 0.94
CA VAL A 45 -15.50 -3.73 2.40
C VAL A 45 -14.94 -2.45 3.04
N LEU A 46 -13.82 -1.93 2.55
CA LEU A 46 -13.26 -0.64 3.01
C LEU A 46 -14.27 0.51 2.81
N GLU A 47 -14.90 0.58 1.63
CA GLU A 47 -15.96 1.55 1.34
C GLU A 47 -17.17 1.39 2.27
N GLN A 48 -17.60 0.14 2.54
CA GLN A 48 -18.73 -0.14 3.45
C GLN A 48 -18.47 0.33 4.88
N VAL A 49 -17.21 0.38 5.32
CA VAL A 49 -16.83 0.85 6.67
C VAL A 49 -16.37 2.30 6.70
N GLY A 50 -16.53 3.04 5.59
CA GLY A 50 -16.34 4.49 5.53
C GLY A 50 -14.98 4.98 5.03
N LEU A 51 -14.15 4.11 4.46
CA LEU A 51 -12.90 4.54 3.79
C LEU A 51 -13.15 4.72 2.29
N GLU A 52 -12.98 5.95 1.79
CA GLU A 52 -13.03 6.26 0.36
C GLU A 52 -11.76 5.74 -0.33
N VAL A 53 -11.91 4.85 -1.31
CA VAL A 53 -10.87 4.14 -2.04
C VAL A 53 -10.77 4.70 -3.47
N PHE A 54 -9.56 5.01 -3.92
CA PHE A 54 -9.35 5.58 -5.28
C PHE A 54 -8.47 4.74 -6.20
N LEU A 55 -7.73 3.76 -5.67
CA LEU A 55 -6.97 2.81 -6.49
C LEU A 55 -6.80 1.47 -5.79
N GLY A 56 -6.54 0.44 -6.58
CA GLY A 56 -6.08 -0.85 -6.10
C GLY A 56 -5.28 -1.55 -7.20
N HIS A 57 -4.11 -2.07 -6.88
CA HIS A 57 -3.29 -2.80 -7.84
C HIS A 57 -2.39 -3.85 -7.19
N HIS A 58 -1.91 -4.77 -8.04
CA HIS A 58 -0.77 -5.61 -7.69
C HIS A 58 0.49 -4.76 -7.66
N GLU A 59 1.31 -4.98 -6.64
CA GLU A 59 2.56 -4.28 -6.39
C GLU A 59 3.76 -5.04 -6.98
N VAL A 60 4.99 -4.54 -6.78
CA VAL A 60 6.18 -5.08 -7.46
C VAL A 60 6.52 -6.52 -7.05
N ALA A 61 6.41 -6.87 -5.77
CA ALA A 61 6.76 -8.21 -5.29
C ALA A 61 5.65 -9.23 -5.51
N GLN A 62 6.02 -10.51 -5.55
CA GLN A 62 5.07 -11.62 -5.64
C GLN A 62 4.14 -11.65 -4.41
N GLY A 63 2.82 -11.70 -4.61
CA GLY A 63 1.84 -11.69 -3.51
C GLY A 63 1.61 -10.30 -2.92
N GLN A 64 2.10 -9.24 -3.54
CA GLN A 64 2.00 -7.88 -3.04
C GLN A 64 0.84 -7.12 -3.69
N GLY A 65 0.12 -6.33 -2.90
CA GLY A 65 -0.88 -5.40 -3.40
C GLY A 65 -0.89 -4.10 -2.61
N GLU A 66 -1.42 -3.06 -3.24
CA GLU A 66 -1.68 -1.75 -2.63
C GLU A 66 -3.12 -1.33 -2.92
N ILE A 67 -3.76 -0.72 -1.94
CA ILE A 67 -5.07 -0.07 -2.08
C ILE A 67 -4.92 1.36 -1.52
N GLY A 68 -5.22 2.35 -2.35
CA GLY A 68 -5.11 3.76 -2.01
C GLY A 68 -6.40 4.29 -1.41
N VAL A 69 -6.30 4.89 -0.23
CA VAL A 69 -7.42 5.46 0.53
C VAL A 69 -7.24 6.96 0.68
N LYS A 70 -8.35 7.70 0.65
CA LYS A 70 -8.35 9.16 0.79
C LYS A 70 -7.68 9.59 2.10
N PHE A 71 -6.99 10.73 2.02
CA PHE A 71 -6.36 11.34 3.18
C PHE A 71 -7.43 11.81 4.19
N GLY A 72 -7.04 11.84 5.46
CA GLY A 72 -7.81 12.47 6.55
C GLY A 72 -6.96 13.48 7.30
N ASN A 73 -7.51 14.02 8.38
CA ASN A 73 -6.67 14.70 9.37
C ASN A 73 -5.75 13.69 10.08
N LEU A 74 -4.80 14.14 10.91
CA LEU A 74 -3.78 13.27 11.50
C LEU A 74 -4.36 12.07 12.27
N VAL A 75 -5.36 12.31 13.12
CA VAL A 75 -5.95 11.26 13.96
C VAL A 75 -6.81 10.32 13.13
N GLU A 76 -7.68 10.89 12.30
CA GLU A 76 -8.53 10.13 11.38
C GLU A 76 -7.72 9.24 10.43
N ALA A 77 -6.61 9.74 9.89
CA ALA A 77 -5.72 8.94 9.06
C ALA A 77 -5.11 7.76 9.83
N ALA A 78 -4.73 7.96 11.10
CA ALA A 78 -4.21 6.89 11.95
C ALA A 78 -5.28 5.83 12.28
N ASP A 79 -6.52 6.26 12.56
CA ASP A 79 -7.66 5.36 12.76
C ASP A 79 -7.96 4.56 11.48
N ASN A 80 -7.97 5.24 10.32
CA ASN A 80 -8.18 4.62 9.03
C ASN A 80 -7.09 3.59 8.70
N VAL A 81 -5.83 3.80 9.10
CA VAL A 81 -4.76 2.79 8.95
C VAL A 81 -5.09 1.51 9.74
N GLN A 82 -5.67 1.63 10.93
CA GLN A 82 -6.02 0.48 11.75
C GLN A 82 -7.21 -0.28 11.16
N ILE A 83 -8.25 0.45 10.73
CA ILE A 83 -9.41 -0.12 10.02
C ILE A 83 -8.94 -0.85 8.76
N TYR A 84 -8.11 -0.18 7.95
CA TYR A 84 -7.55 -0.74 6.72
C TYR A 84 -6.85 -2.08 6.95
N LYS A 85 -5.91 -2.13 7.92
CA LYS A 85 -5.16 -3.35 8.24
C LYS A 85 -6.09 -4.47 8.72
N TYR A 86 -7.13 -4.13 9.49
CA TYR A 86 -8.08 -5.10 9.99
C TYR A 86 -8.94 -5.68 8.86
N VAL A 87 -9.55 -4.83 8.03
CA VAL A 87 -10.38 -5.24 6.88
C VAL A 87 -9.59 -6.15 5.95
N VAL A 88 -8.39 -5.74 5.54
CA VAL A 88 -7.54 -6.52 4.63
C VAL A 88 -7.20 -7.89 5.22
N ARG A 89 -6.86 -7.97 6.51
CA ARG A 89 -6.60 -9.26 7.19
C ARG A 89 -7.84 -10.14 7.24
N MET A 90 -9.00 -9.58 7.54
CA MET A 90 -10.23 -10.35 7.70
C MET A 90 -10.80 -10.84 6.37
N VAL A 91 -10.80 -10.01 5.32
CA VAL A 91 -11.20 -10.43 3.97
C VAL A 91 -10.26 -11.52 3.44
N ALA A 92 -8.95 -11.37 3.64
CA ALA A 92 -8.00 -12.43 3.31
C ALA A 92 -8.28 -13.73 4.09
N HIS A 93 -8.54 -13.63 5.39
CA HIS A 93 -8.84 -14.78 6.24
C HIS A 93 -10.09 -15.53 5.77
N LEU A 94 -11.18 -14.81 5.46
CA LEU A 94 -12.42 -15.39 4.95
C LEU A 94 -12.23 -16.10 3.60
N ASN A 95 -11.28 -15.64 2.78
CA ASN A 95 -10.89 -16.26 1.52
C ASN A 95 -9.79 -17.33 1.65
N GLY A 96 -9.51 -17.81 2.88
CA GLY A 96 -8.51 -18.87 3.12
C GLY A 96 -7.07 -18.44 2.85
N LYS A 97 -6.78 -17.14 2.98
CA LYS A 97 -5.43 -16.55 2.83
C LYS A 97 -4.97 -15.92 4.15
N THR A 98 -3.70 -15.52 4.17
CA THR A 98 -3.11 -14.72 5.25
C THR A 98 -2.35 -13.55 4.65
N VAL A 99 -2.49 -12.36 5.26
CA VAL A 99 -1.80 -11.13 4.85
C VAL A 99 -0.86 -10.68 5.96
N THR A 100 0.30 -10.16 5.55
CA THR A 100 1.27 -9.51 6.42
C THR A 100 1.53 -8.09 5.95
N PHE A 101 1.73 -7.19 6.92
CA PHE A 101 2.18 -5.81 6.70
C PHE A 101 3.63 -5.62 7.16
N MET A 102 4.39 -6.71 7.33
CA MET A 102 5.78 -6.62 7.74
C MET A 102 6.63 -5.94 6.66
N PRO A 103 7.67 -5.17 7.01
CA PRO A 103 8.44 -4.39 6.03
C PRO A 103 9.13 -5.25 4.95
N LYS A 104 9.54 -6.47 5.31
CA LYS A 104 10.34 -7.33 4.42
C LYS A 104 10.01 -8.83 4.57
N PRO A 105 8.90 -9.32 3.99
CA PRO A 105 8.54 -10.73 4.08
C PRO A 105 9.38 -11.64 3.18
N LEU A 106 9.80 -11.14 2.02
CA LEU A 106 10.51 -11.93 1.01
C LEU A 106 11.94 -11.41 0.81
N TYR A 107 12.91 -12.30 0.99
CA TYR A 107 14.31 -11.98 0.68
C TYR A 107 14.47 -11.74 -0.83
N GLY A 108 15.09 -10.62 -1.16
CA GLY A 108 15.44 -10.30 -2.53
C GLY A 108 14.34 -9.69 -3.40
N ASP A 109 13.07 -9.80 -3.03
CA ASP A 109 11.97 -9.10 -3.71
C ASP A 109 11.76 -7.69 -3.12
N ASN A 110 10.72 -6.96 -3.54
CA ASN A 110 10.37 -5.66 -2.94
C ASN A 110 9.84 -5.79 -1.50
N GLY A 111 9.94 -4.71 -0.72
CA GLY A 111 9.39 -4.64 0.64
C GLY A 111 8.04 -3.92 0.66
N SER A 112 7.40 -3.90 1.82
CA SER A 112 6.15 -3.16 2.06
C SER A 112 6.46 -1.88 2.84
N GLY A 113 6.21 -0.73 2.23
CA GLY A 113 6.32 0.58 2.86
C GLY A 113 4.95 1.14 3.25
N MET A 114 4.95 2.14 4.12
CA MET A 114 3.79 2.99 4.38
C MET A 114 4.14 4.40 3.91
N HIS A 115 3.87 4.71 2.64
CA HIS A 115 4.14 6.04 2.09
C HIS A 115 3.18 7.06 2.71
N VAL A 116 3.72 8.03 3.46
CA VAL A 116 2.90 9.03 4.18
C VAL A 116 2.92 10.36 3.44
N HIS A 117 1.82 10.66 2.75
CA HIS A 117 1.59 11.94 2.08
C HIS A 117 1.11 12.97 3.11
N GLN A 118 1.79 14.13 3.20
CA GLN A 118 1.54 15.13 4.23
C GLN A 118 1.30 16.50 3.61
N SER A 119 0.32 17.23 4.13
CA SER A 119 0.08 18.64 3.81
C SER A 119 -0.49 19.35 5.03
N VAL A 120 -0.21 20.64 5.16
CA VAL A 120 -0.70 21.46 6.27
C VAL A 120 -1.63 22.53 5.71
N TRP A 121 -2.79 22.65 6.31
CA TRP A 121 -3.84 23.56 5.88
C TRP A 121 -4.19 24.55 6.98
N LYS A 122 -4.53 25.77 6.58
CA LYS A 122 -5.05 26.80 7.47
C LYS A 122 -6.08 27.62 6.72
N ASP A 123 -7.24 27.86 7.33
CA ASP A 123 -8.33 28.66 6.76
C ASP A 123 -8.72 28.20 5.34
N GLY A 124 -8.79 26.89 5.13
CA GLY A 124 -9.12 26.27 3.84
C GLY A 124 -8.03 26.36 2.76
N LYS A 125 -6.83 26.84 3.08
CA LYS A 125 -5.70 26.97 2.13
C LYS A 125 -4.57 26.01 2.46
N ASN A 126 -4.06 25.32 1.45
CA ASN A 126 -2.89 24.48 1.55
C ASN A 126 -1.63 25.34 1.67
N LEU A 127 -0.96 25.29 2.83
CA LEU A 127 0.26 26.06 3.09
C LEU A 127 1.48 25.52 2.36
N PHE A 128 1.42 24.30 1.80
CA PHE A 128 2.55 23.69 1.09
C PHE A 128 2.69 24.18 -0.35
N TYR A 129 1.63 24.71 -0.95
CA TYR A 129 1.64 25.08 -2.36
C TYR A 129 2.13 26.51 -2.59
N LYS A 130 3.04 26.68 -3.54
CA LYS A 130 3.45 27.99 -4.09
C LYS A 130 3.90 27.80 -5.54
N GLU A 131 3.10 28.27 -6.47
CA GLU A 131 3.42 28.24 -7.90
C GLU A 131 4.75 28.95 -8.21
N GLY A 132 5.53 28.38 -9.11
CA GLY A 132 6.80 28.95 -9.61
C GLY A 132 8.02 28.64 -8.74
N ASN A 133 7.82 28.12 -7.52
CA ASN A 133 8.91 27.59 -6.72
C ASN A 133 9.32 26.18 -7.19
N TYR A 134 10.45 25.68 -6.68
CA TYR A 134 10.87 24.28 -6.92
C TYR A 134 9.75 23.31 -6.54
N ALA A 135 9.36 22.45 -7.50
CA ALA A 135 8.26 21.50 -7.37
C ALA A 135 6.91 22.13 -6.92
N ASN A 136 6.72 23.43 -7.13
CA ASN A 136 5.59 24.23 -6.64
C ASN A 136 5.41 24.20 -5.11
N LEU A 137 6.51 24.09 -4.37
CA LEU A 137 6.51 24.06 -2.90
C LEU A 137 6.80 25.44 -2.29
N SER A 138 5.99 25.82 -1.30
CA SER A 138 6.23 27.01 -0.49
C SER A 138 7.47 26.85 0.39
N ASP A 139 7.99 27.97 0.90
CA ASP A 139 9.06 27.90 1.90
C ASP A 139 8.60 27.22 3.19
N PHE A 140 7.30 27.30 3.52
CA PHE A 140 6.72 26.55 4.63
C PHE A 140 6.89 25.03 4.43
N ALA A 141 6.56 24.50 3.23
CA ALA A 141 6.80 23.09 2.91
C ALA A 141 8.29 22.74 2.94
N ARG A 142 9.15 23.59 2.39
CA ARG A 142 10.60 23.33 2.35
C ARG A 142 11.20 23.27 3.76
N HIS A 143 10.80 24.16 4.66
CA HIS A 143 11.22 24.11 6.07
C HIS A 143 10.65 22.89 6.81
N TYR A 144 9.39 22.53 6.54
CA TYR A 144 8.78 21.31 7.07
C TYR A 144 9.60 20.06 6.68
N ILE A 145 9.88 19.90 5.38
CA ILE A 145 10.72 18.82 4.84
C ILE A 145 12.12 18.85 5.46
N GLY A 146 12.73 20.05 5.54
CA GLY A 146 14.04 20.22 6.18
C GLY A 146 14.08 19.73 7.63
N GLY A 147 13.01 19.96 8.40
CA GLY A 147 12.86 19.43 9.75
C GLY A 147 12.76 17.91 9.78
N VAL A 148 11.91 17.31 8.95
CA VAL A 148 11.78 15.85 8.82
C VAL A 148 13.12 15.20 8.49
N LEU A 149 13.84 15.72 7.50
CA LEU A 149 15.14 15.19 7.08
C LEU A 149 16.22 15.38 8.15
N LYS A 150 16.26 16.54 8.81
CA LYS A 150 17.21 16.82 9.91
C LYS A 150 17.03 15.84 11.07
N HIS A 151 15.79 15.43 11.35
CA HIS A 151 15.46 14.53 12.45
C HIS A 151 15.19 13.08 12.03
N ALA A 152 15.47 12.70 10.77
CA ALA A 152 15.10 11.41 10.22
C ALA A 152 15.65 10.22 11.03
N ARG A 153 16.88 10.32 11.56
CA ARG A 153 17.49 9.23 12.36
C ARG A 153 16.73 8.95 13.65
N SER A 154 16.25 9.99 14.33
CA SER A 154 15.47 9.83 15.57
C SER A 154 14.02 9.47 15.27
N VAL A 155 13.44 10.03 14.20
CA VAL A 155 12.05 9.75 13.79
C VAL A 155 11.88 8.31 13.33
N ALA A 156 12.90 7.70 12.72
CA ALA A 156 12.92 6.28 12.33
C ALA A 156 12.70 5.29 13.50
N ALA A 157 12.79 5.73 14.75
CA ALA A 157 12.40 4.90 15.90
C ALA A 157 10.86 4.72 16.02
N PHE A 158 10.08 5.56 15.35
CA PHE A 158 8.61 5.57 15.39
C PHE A 158 7.97 5.28 14.03
N THR A 159 8.70 5.47 12.94
CA THR A 159 8.23 5.28 11.56
C THR A 159 8.85 4.06 10.91
#